data_AF-A0A6L2QCC3-F1
#
_entry.id   AF-A0A6L2QCC3-F1
#
_cell.length_a   1.000
_cell.length_b   1.000
_cell.length_c   1.000
_cell.angle_alpha   90.00
_cell.angle_beta   90.00
_cell.angle_gamma   90.00
#
_symmetry.space_group_name_H-M   'P 1'
#
loop_
_entity.id
_entity.type
_entity.pdbx_description
1 polymer ?
#
loop_
_entity_poly.entity_id
_entity_poly.type
_entity_poly.pdbx_seq_one_letter_code
_entity_poly.pdbx_strand_id
1 'polypeptide(L)'
;MEATCDTMAVISATLANGGICPITEEKVLKPESVRDVLSLMHSCGMYDYSGQFAFKVGLPAKSGVCGGILLVIPNVMGIFAWSPPLDPLGNSCRGLQFCEELVGVFNFHRYDNLKHASNKKDPRRHKYETMGLSIVNLLFSAASGDVTAMRRHKLSGMDMTLCDYDGRTALHLAAAEGHLECVAFLLEHCNVPHNPKDRWGNMPITEARTFGHQKVVDYLQQWEVAHTEESNQEEELAIRKQASEQSVPLPQ
;
A
#
# COMPACT_ATOMS: atom_id res chain seq x y z
N MET A 1 -32.60 28.62 0.09
CA MET A 1 -32.54 27.55 1.11
C MET A 1 -31.20 27.66 1.79
N GLU A 2 -31.19 27.67 3.12
CA GLU A 2 -29.97 27.77 3.92
C GLU A 2 -29.76 26.44 4.65
N ALA A 3 -28.51 26.04 4.79
CA ALA A 3 -28.14 24.78 5.44
C ALA A 3 -26.73 24.90 6.02
N THR A 4 -26.47 24.14 7.09
CA THR A 4 -25.15 24.05 7.72
C THR A 4 -24.33 22.92 7.08
N CYS A 5 -23.00 22.97 7.24
CA CYS A 5 -22.11 21.92 6.72
C CYS A 5 -22.50 20.52 7.23
N ASP A 6 -22.91 20.42 8.50
CA ASP A 6 -23.30 19.14 9.11
C ASP A 6 -24.54 18.55 8.43
N THR A 7 -25.56 19.37 8.21
CA THR A 7 -26.79 18.92 7.51
C THR A 7 -26.49 18.50 6.07
N MET A 8 -25.64 19.25 5.38
CA MET A 8 -25.24 18.93 4.01
C MET A 8 -24.36 17.67 3.94
N ALA A 9 -23.51 17.42 4.93
CA ALA A 9 -22.72 16.19 5.02
C ALA A 9 -23.61 14.95 5.16
N VAL A 10 -24.70 15.03 5.95
CA VAL A 10 -25.70 13.96 6.07
C VAL A 10 -26.41 13.72 4.73
N ILE A 11 -26.76 14.80 4.00
CA ILE A 11 -27.35 14.69 2.66
C ILE A 11 -26.38 14.00 1.70
N SER A 12 -25.11 14.42 1.66
CA SER A 12 -24.07 13.76 0.87
C SER A 12 -23.93 12.28 1.23
N ALA A 13 -23.98 11.95 2.52
CA ALA A 13 -23.83 10.58 3.01
C ALA A 13 -25.06 9.73 2.67
N THR A 14 -26.24 10.33 2.62
CA THR A 14 -27.48 9.68 2.13
C THR A 14 -27.34 9.27 0.67
N LEU A 15 -26.73 10.12 -0.17
CA LEU A 15 -26.39 9.76 -1.55
C LEU A 15 -25.30 8.69 -1.61
N ALA A 16 -24.29 8.74 -0.73
CA ALA A 16 -23.25 7.72 -0.65
C ALA A 16 -23.81 6.34 -0.29
N ASN A 17 -24.87 6.31 0.52
CA ASN A 17 -25.54 5.11 1.03
C ASN A 17 -26.76 4.68 0.18
N GLY A 18 -26.76 5.00 -1.12
CA GLY A 18 -27.78 4.51 -2.05
C GLY A 18 -29.19 5.06 -1.83
N GLY A 19 -29.34 6.18 -1.12
CA GLY A 19 -30.62 6.83 -0.86
C GLY A 19 -31.24 6.51 0.50
N ILE A 20 -30.52 5.78 1.36
CA ILE A 20 -30.90 5.52 2.75
C ILE A 20 -30.15 6.49 3.65
N CYS A 21 -30.88 7.23 4.47
CA CYS A 21 -30.30 8.20 5.38
C CYS A 21 -29.44 7.47 6.43
N PRO A 22 -28.16 7.83 6.64
CA PRO A 22 -27.26 7.08 7.52
C PRO A 22 -27.59 7.26 9.01
N ILE A 23 -28.29 8.33 9.39
CA ILE A 23 -28.65 8.62 10.79
C ILE A 23 -30.05 8.16 11.17
N THR A 24 -30.99 8.13 10.21
CA THR A 24 -32.38 7.71 10.46
C THR A 24 -32.71 6.32 9.90
N GLU A 25 -31.84 5.76 9.05
CA GLU A 25 -32.04 4.49 8.34
C GLU A 25 -33.26 4.45 7.40
N GLU A 26 -33.90 5.61 7.18
CA GLU A 26 -35.05 5.71 6.31
C GLU A 26 -34.63 5.77 4.83
N LYS A 27 -35.40 5.08 3.98
CA LYS A 27 -35.24 5.13 2.54
C LYS A 27 -35.87 6.41 1.98
N VAL A 28 -35.04 7.43 1.78
CA VAL A 28 -35.48 8.75 1.28
C VAL A 28 -35.55 8.76 -0.25
N LEU A 29 -34.62 8.09 -0.93
CA LEU A 29 -34.50 8.11 -2.38
C LEU A 29 -34.47 6.69 -2.98
N LYS A 30 -34.87 6.57 -4.25
CA LYS A 30 -34.70 5.33 -5.01
C LYS A 30 -33.22 5.17 -5.41
N PRO A 31 -32.62 3.98 -5.27
CA PRO A 31 -31.22 3.74 -5.64
C PRO A 31 -30.91 4.07 -7.10
N GLU A 32 -31.87 3.84 -8.00
CA GLU A 32 -31.77 4.19 -9.42
C GLU A 32 -31.53 5.70 -9.62
N SER A 33 -32.35 6.52 -8.97
CA SER A 33 -32.23 7.98 -9.01
C SER A 33 -30.90 8.45 -8.41
N VAL A 34 -30.44 7.81 -7.33
CA VAL A 34 -29.15 8.15 -6.71
C VAL A 34 -27.99 7.85 -7.65
N ARG A 35 -27.99 6.68 -8.31
CA ARG A 35 -26.95 6.33 -9.30
C ARG A 35 -26.91 7.35 -10.44
N ASP A 36 -28.08 7.75 -10.95
CA ASP A 36 -28.16 8.70 -12.06
C ASP A 36 -27.65 10.09 -11.64
N VAL A 37 -28.02 10.56 -10.44
CA VAL A 37 -27.51 11.81 -9.85
C VAL A 37 -26.00 11.77 -9.66
N LEU A 38 -25.44 10.70 -9.08
CA LEU A 38 -23.99 10.58 -8.86
C LEU A 38 -23.19 10.50 -10.17
N SER A 39 -23.81 9.94 -11.22
CA SER A 39 -23.21 9.90 -12.55
C SER A 39 -23.15 11.30 -13.16
N LEU A 40 -24.23 12.07 -13.06
CA LEU A 40 -24.29 13.47 -13.52
C LEU A 40 -23.39 14.40 -12.71
N MET A 41 -23.32 14.22 -11.38
CA MET A 41 -22.40 14.97 -10.52
C MET A 41 -20.94 14.73 -10.90
N HIS A 42 -20.60 13.52 -11.36
CA HIS A 42 -19.24 13.22 -11.80
C HIS A 42 -18.87 13.97 -13.09
N SER A 43 -19.78 14.04 -14.08
CA SER A 43 -19.49 14.68 -15.37
C SER A 43 -19.79 16.18 -15.43
N CYS A 44 -20.74 16.67 -14.64
CA CYS A 44 -21.32 18.02 -14.77
C CYS A 44 -21.38 18.78 -13.42
N GLY A 45 -20.66 18.31 -12.40
CA GLY A 45 -20.79 18.79 -11.03
C GLY A 45 -20.15 20.14 -10.69
N MET A 46 -19.04 20.47 -11.34
CA MET A 46 -18.10 21.53 -10.92
C MET A 46 -17.93 22.62 -12.00
N TYR A 47 -19.04 23.05 -12.61
CA TYR A 47 -19.04 24.02 -13.73
C TYR A 47 -18.12 23.55 -14.87
N ASP A 48 -17.40 24.46 -15.50
CA ASP A 48 -16.43 24.13 -16.57
C ASP A 48 -15.23 23.32 -16.05
N TYR A 49 -15.00 23.29 -14.73
CA TYR A 49 -13.98 22.46 -14.11
C TYR A 49 -14.39 20.98 -13.99
N SER A 50 -15.64 20.61 -14.32
CA SER A 50 -16.15 19.23 -14.12
C SER A 50 -15.28 18.15 -14.76
N GLY A 51 -14.80 18.36 -15.99
CA GLY A 51 -13.95 17.39 -16.68
C GLY A 51 -12.58 17.22 -16.00
N GLN A 52 -11.95 18.33 -15.60
CA GLN A 52 -10.66 18.30 -14.91
C GLN A 52 -10.79 17.71 -13.50
N PHE A 53 -11.87 18.03 -12.79
CA PHE A 53 -12.18 17.46 -11.49
C PHE A 53 -12.42 15.95 -11.56
N ALA A 54 -13.20 15.49 -12.55
CA ALA A 54 -13.44 14.07 -12.79
C ALA A 54 -12.14 13.30 -13.13
N PHE A 55 -11.18 13.95 -13.79
CA PHE A 55 -9.89 13.34 -14.12
C PHE A 55 -8.90 13.34 -12.95
N LYS A 56 -8.79 14.43 -12.20
CA LYS A 56 -7.82 14.57 -11.10
C LYS A 56 -8.29 13.96 -9.79
N VAL A 57 -9.54 14.23 -9.41
CA VAL A 57 -10.13 13.81 -8.13
C VAL A 57 -10.98 12.56 -8.30
N GLY A 58 -11.73 12.46 -9.40
CA GLY A 58 -12.49 11.25 -9.73
C GLY A 58 -13.69 10.97 -8.84
N LEU A 59 -14.12 11.94 -8.02
CA LEU A 59 -15.26 11.81 -7.12
C LEU A 59 -16.49 12.58 -7.66
N PRO A 60 -17.72 12.10 -7.43
CA PRO A 60 -18.92 12.90 -7.64
C PRO A 60 -18.94 14.11 -6.70
N ALA A 61 -19.05 15.30 -7.27
CA ALA A 61 -19.16 16.52 -6.49
C ALA A 61 -20.17 17.49 -7.10
N LYS A 62 -20.62 18.48 -6.32
CA LYS A 62 -21.37 19.63 -6.81
C LYS A 62 -20.88 20.89 -6.14
N SER A 63 -20.46 21.85 -6.95
CA SER A 63 -20.09 23.20 -6.48
C SER A 63 -21.29 24.14 -6.45
N GLY A 64 -21.28 25.08 -5.51
CA GLY A 64 -22.22 26.19 -5.45
C GLY A 64 -21.50 27.53 -5.24
N VAL A 65 -22.02 28.59 -5.85
CA VAL A 65 -21.51 29.97 -5.75
C VAL A 65 -21.48 30.53 -4.32
N CYS A 66 -22.13 29.87 -3.36
CA CYS A 66 -22.00 30.18 -1.93
C CYS A 66 -20.66 29.75 -1.32
N GLY A 67 -19.77 29.13 -2.11
CA GLY A 67 -18.50 28.57 -1.66
C GLY A 67 -18.62 27.17 -1.08
N GLY A 68 -19.77 26.50 -1.27
CA GLY A 68 -19.99 25.13 -0.83
C GLY A 68 -19.63 24.12 -1.92
N ILE A 69 -18.98 23.02 -1.54
CA ILE A 69 -18.75 21.84 -2.38
C ILE A 69 -19.34 20.63 -1.66
N LEU A 70 -20.35 20.06 -2.28
CA LEU A 70 -20.92 18.78 -1.91
C LEU A 70 -20.09 17.66 -2.54
N LEU A 71 -19.50 16.77 -1.74
CA LEU A 71 -18.62 15.69 -2.20
C LEU A 71 -19.18 14.34 -1.73
N VAL A 72 -19.26 13.36 -2.63
CA VAL A 72 -19.78 12.03 -2.32
C VAL A 72 -18.72 10.98 -2.63
N ILE A 73 -18.43 10.11 -1.67
CA ILE A 73 -17.61 8.91 -1.85
C ILE A 73 -18.55 7.71 -1.74
N PRO A 74 -19.00 7.14 -2.88
CA PRO A 74 -20.02 6.09 -2.89
C PRO A 74 -19.63 4.90 -2.01
N ASN A 75 -20.58 4.40 -1.22
CA ASN A 75 -20.41 3.30 -0.26
C ASN A 75 -19.39 3.55 0.86
N VAL A 76 -18.94 4.79 1.07
CA VAL A 76 -17.98 5.13 2.14
C VAL A 76 -18.50 6.27 2.99
N MET A 77 -18.61 7.49 2.44
CA MET A 77 -19.01 8.67 3.20
C MET A 77 -19.45 9.83 2.30
N GLY A 78 -20.15 10.79 2.89
CA GLY A 78 -20.42 12.08 2.28
C GLY A 78 -19.73 13.21 3.04
N ILE A 79 -19.21 14.19 2.30
CA ILE A 79 -18.49 15.33 2.86
C ILE A 79 -19.12 16.61 2.27
N PHE A 80 -19.14 17.67 3.06
CA PHE A 80 -19.45 19.01 2.58
C PHE A 80 -18.37 19.98 3.03
N ALA A 81 -17.69 20.61 2.07
CA ALA A 81 -16.67 21.61 2.34
C ALA A 81 -17.26 23.00 2.05
N TRP A 82 -17.03 23.96 2.94
CA TRP A 82 -17.50 25.33 2.75
C TRP A 82 -16.35 26.32 2.94
N SER A 83 -16.13 27.15 1.92
CA SER A 83 -15.19 28.26 1.91
C SER A 83 -15.68 29.31 0.91
N PRO A 84 -16.17 30.48 1.37
CA PRO A 84 -16.75 31.51 0.52
C PRO A 84 -15.87 32.02 -0.65
N PRO A 85 -14.53 32.15 -0.52
CA PRO A 85 -13.68 32.58 -1.63
C PRO A 85 -13.74 31.62 -2.82
N LEU A 86 -14.10 32.16 -3.99
CA LEU A 86 -14.25 31.41 -5.24
C LEU A 86 -13.07 31.65 -6.19
N ASP A 87 -12.80 30.64 -7.01
CA ASP A 87 -11.92 30.73 -8.16
C ASP A 87 -12.64 31.44 -9.34
N PRO A 88 -11.92 31.76 -10.44
CA PRO A 88 -12.52 32.37 -11.62
C PRO A 88 -13.61 31.51 -12.30
N LEU A 89 -13.68 30.20 -11.99
CA LEU A 89 -14.65 29.25 -12.55
C LEU A 89 -15.88 29.07 -11.64
N GLY A 90 -15.95 29.78 -10.51
CA GLY A 90 -17.07 29.74 -9.57
C GLY A 90 -17.01 28.62 -8.53
N ASN A 91 -15.89 27.91 -8.40
CA ASN A 91 -15.68 26.87 -7.40
C ASN A 91 -14.96 27.40 -6.16
N SER A 92 -15.20 26.78 -5.00
CA SER A 92 -14.51 27.14 -3.76
C SER A 92 -13.02 26.82 -3.82
N CYS A 93 -12.14 27.82 -3.60
CA CYS A 93 -10.69 27.63 -3.69
C CYS A 93 -10.18 26.57 -2.70
N ARG A 94 -10.51 26.71 -1.41
CA ARG A 94 -10.07 25.77 -0.36
C ARG A 94 -10.77 24.42 -0.47
N GLY A 95 -12.04 24.41 -0.91
CA GLY A 95 -12.79 23.17 -1.09
C GLY A 95 -12.17 22.30 -2.20
N LEU A 96 -11.76 22.90 -3.32
CA LEU A 96 -11.05 22.21 -4.38
C LEU A 96 -9.69 21.69 -3.92
N GLN A 97 -8.90 22.53 -3.25
CA GLN A 97 -7.62 22.13 -2.69
C GLN A 97 -7.76 20.91 -1.75
N PHE A 98 -8.74 20.95 -0.85
CA PHE A 98 -9.04 19.83 0.03
C PHE A 98 -9.38 18.55 -0.74
N CYS A 99 -10.19 18.64 -1.80
CA CYS A 99 -10.56 17.47 -2.61
C CYS A 99 -9.34 16.84 -3.32
N GLU A 100 -8.42 17.67 -3.83
CA GLU A 100 -7.19 17.21 -4.48
C GLU A 100 -6.24 16.55 -3.46
N GLU A 101 -6.03 17.17 -2.30
CA GLU A 101 -5.21 16.61 -1.22
C GLU A 101 -5.80 15.31 -0.66
N LEU A 102 -7.13 15.22 -0.52
CA LEU A 102 -7.83 14.03 -0.04
C LEU A 102 -7.50 12.80 -0.90
N VAL A 103 -7.54 12.94 -2.23
CA VAL A 103 -7.25 11.84 -3.17
C VAL A 103 -5.75 11.59 -3.33
N GLY A 104 -4.91 12.58 -3.00
CA GLY A 104 -3.46 12.39 -2.87
C GLY A 104 -3.09 11.49 -1.70
N VAL A 105 -3.80 11.60 -0.57
CA VAL A 105 -3.52 10.82 0.65
C VAL A 105 -4.26 9.48 0.66
N PHE A 106 -5.49 9.42 0.15
CA PHE A 106 -6.37 8.25 0.24
C PHE A 106 -6.73 7.65 -1.13
N ASN A 107 -6.99 6.35 -1.16
CA ASN A 107 -7.39 5.62 -2.37
C ASN A 107 -8.89 5.77 -2.70
N PHE A 108 -9.38 7.00 -2.73
CA PHE A 108 -10.79 7.32 -2.99
C PHE A 108 -11.12 7.69 -4.43
N HIS A 109 -10.10 7.88 -5.29
CA HIS A 109 -10.37 8.11 -6.70
C HIS A 109 -11.20 6.95 -7.28
N ARG A 110 -12.25 7.23 -8.05
CA ARG A 110 -13.17 6.19 -8.58
C ARG A 110 -12.42 5.10 -9.36
N TYR A 111 -11.35 5.48 -10.03
CA TYR A 111 -10.49 4.58 -10.81
C TYR A 111 -9.19 4.16 -10.08
N ASP A 112 -9.09 4.39 -8.77
CA ASP A 112 -7.96 3.88 -7.98
C ASP A 112 -8.04 2.37 -7.75
N ASN A 113 -6.89 1.74 -7.50
CA ASN A 113 -6.83 0.30 -7.23
C ASN A 113 -6.96 0.02 -5.72
N LEU A 114 -7.85 -0.89 -5.34
CA LEU A 114 -8.04 -1.27 -3.93
C LEU A 114 -6.98 -2.26 -3.41
N LYS A 115 -6.34 -3.01 -4.29
CA LYS A 115 -5.37 -4.07 -3.94
C LYS A 115 -3.92 -3.62 -4.09
N HIS A 116 -3.61 -2.88 -5.15
CA HIS A 116 -2.24 -2.49 -5.52
C HIS A 116 -2.03 -0.96 -5.46
N ALA A 117 -2.65 -0.28 -4.48
CA ALA A 117 -2.51 1.17 -4.34
C ALA A 117 -1.06 1.57 -4.00
N SER A 118 -0.53 2.55 -4.73
CA SER A 118 0.77 3.16 -4.48
C SER A 118 0.70 4.06 -3.24
N ASN A 119 1.32 3.66 -2.12
CA ASN A 119 1.53 4.45 -0.89
C ASN A 119 0.31 5.16 -0.24
N LYS A 120 -0.89 5.05 -0.82
CA LYS A 120 -2.11 5.68 -0.36
C LYS A 120 -2.73 4.88 0.78
N LYS A 121 -3.40 5.59 1.68
CA LYS A 121 -4.08 5.00 2.83
C LYS A 121 -5.49 4.57 2.44
N ASP A 122 -5.88 3.37 2.84
CA ASP A 122 -7.27 2.91 2.76
C ASP A 122 -7.85 2.78 4.17
N PRO A 123 -8.78 3.65 4.59
CA PRO A 123 -9.37 3.60 5.92
C PRO A 123 -10.39 2.47 6.07
N ARG A 124 -10.82 1.82 4.98
CA ARG A 124 -11.72 0.64 5.05
C ARG A 124 -10.99 -0.61 5.53
N ARG A 125 -9.65 -0.63 5.46
CA ARG A 125 -8.82 -1.76 5.88
C ARG A 125 -8.30 -1.54 7.29
N HIS A 126 -8.57 -2.49 8.19
CA HIS A 126 -7.91 -2.52 9.48
C HIS A 126 -6.42 -2.88 9.30
N LYS A 127 -5.53 -1.98 9.70
CA LYS A 127 -4.06 -2.08 9.46
C LYS A 127 -3.45 -3.41 9.92
N TYR A 128 -3.89 -3.92 11.06
CA TYR A 128 -3.33 -5.15 11.66
C TYR A 128 -3.76 -6.41 10.91
N GLU A 129 -4.97 -6.43 10.38
CA GLU A 129 -5.54 -7.62 9.74
C GLU A 129 -4.95 -7.82 8.34
N THR A 130 -4.73 -6.74 7.58
CA THR A 130 -4.19 -6.85 6.21
C THR A 130 -2.72 -7.20 6.15
N MET A 131 -1.90 -6.65 7.05
CA MET A 131 -0.47 -6.97 7.07
C MET A 131 -0.26 -8.42 7.52
N GLY A 132 -0.92 -8.84 8.59
CA GLY A 132 -0.87 -10.23 9.06
C GLY A 132 -1.31 -11.21 7.97
N LEU A 133 -2.45 -10.97 7.33
CA LEU A 133 -2.94 -11.83 6.26
C LEU A 133 -1.97 -11.88 5.06
N SER A 134 -1.36 -10.76 4.68
CA SER A 134 -0.38 -10.73 3.59
C SER A 134 0.89 -11.53 3.91
N ILE A 135 1.37 -11.45 5.16
CA ILE A 135 2.53 -12.19 5.64
C ILE A 135 2.20 -13.68 5.65
N VAL A 136 1.07 -14.06 6.25
CA VAL A 136 0.61 -15.46 6.30
C VAL A 136 0.48 -16.04 4.90
N ASN A 137 -0.08 -15.29 3.94
CA ASN A 137 -0.19 -15.75 2.55
C ASN A 137 1.18 -15.97 1.89
N LEU A 138 2.13 -15.05 2.12
CA LEU A 138 3.50 -15.21 1.63
C LEU A 138 4.16 -16.46 2.25
N LEU A 139 4.08 -16.61 3.56
CA LEU A 139 4.65 -17.73 4.29
C LEU A 139 4.04 -19.07 3.86
N PHE A 140 2.73 -19.13 3.67
CA PHE A 140 2.04 -20.30 3.15
C PHE A 140 2.49 -20.65 1.73
N SER A 141 2.70 -19.65 0.86
CA SER A 141 3.22 -19.89 -0.50
C SER A 141 4.65 -20.45 -0.50
N ALA A 142 5.48 -20.03 0.46
CA ALA A 142 6.83 -20.54 0.65
C ALA A 142 6.81 -21.98 1.18
N ALA A 143 5.93 -22.27 2.15
CA ALA A 143 5.75 -23.62 2.71
C ALA A 143 5.14 -24.61 1.71
N SER A 144 4.27 -24.17 0.79
CA SER A 144 3.69 -25.04 -0.24
C SER A 144 4.58 -25.23 -1.47
N GLY A 145 5.68 -24.47 -1.58
CA GLY A 145 6.55 -24.50 -2.75
C GLY A 145 6.02 -23.74 -3.97
N ASP A 146 5.05 -22.83 -3.83
CA ASP A 146 4.48 -22.09 -4.97
C ASP A 146 5.34 -20.87 -5.32
N VAL A 147 6.35 -21.10 -6.15
CA VAL A 147 7.23 -20.06 -6.71
C VAL A 147 6.44 -19.02 -7.50
N THR A 148 5.33 -19.40 -8.14
CA THR A 148 4.53 -18.47 -8.95
C THR A 148 3.79 -17.47 -8.06
N ALA A 149 3.29 -17.90 -6.90
CA ALA A 149 2.69 -17.02 -5.91
C ALA A 149 3.74 -16.09 -5.30
N MET A 150 4.92 -16.60 -4.95
CA MET A 150 6.02 -15.75 -4.45
C MET A 150 6.45 -14.70 -5.47
N ARG A 151 6.53 -15.04 -6.76
CA ARG A 151 6.79 -14.08 -7.85
C ARG A 151 5.72 -12.99 -7.91
N ARG A 152 4.44 -13.37 -7.75
CA ARG A 152 3.31 -12.41 -7.66
C ARG A 152 3.44 -11.50 -6.45
N HIS A 153 3.82 -12.04 -5.28
CA HIS A 153 4.05 -11.25 -4.07
C HIS A 153 5.18 -10.23 -4.24
N LYS A 154 6.33 -10.65 -4.77
CA LYS A 154 7.43 -9.73 -5.08
C LYS A 154 7.01 -8.66 -6.10
N LEU A 155 6.32 -9.03 -7.17
CA LEU A 155 5.84 -8.08 -8.18
C LEU A 155 4.85 -7.07 -7.60
N SER A 156 4.09 -7.45 -6.57
CA SER A 156 3.17 -6.55 -5.86
C SER A 156 3.86 -5.52 -4.95
N GLY A 157 5.19 -5.55 -4.85
CA GLY A 157 5.97 -4.66 -3.98
C GLY A 157 5.95 -5.08 -2.51
N MET A 158 5.59 -6.34 -2.23
CA MET A 158 5.62 -6.88 -0.86
C MET A 158 7.06 -7.02 -0.38
N ASP A 159 7.29 -6.61 0.87
CA ASP A 159 8.56 -6.87 1.54
C ASP A 159 8.66 -8.37 1.88
N MET A 160 9.65 -9.04 1.27
CA MET A 160 9.86 -10.48 1.41
C MET A 160 10.64 -10.82 2.69
N THR A 161 11.10 -9.82 3.45
CA THR A 161 11.82 -10.00 4.73
C THR A 161 10.89 -10.12 5.93
N LEU A 162 9.59 -9.93 5.73
CA LEU A 162 8.59 -10.02 6.79
C LEU A 162 8.56 -11.43 7.41
N CYS A 163 8.26 -11.47 8.72
CA CYS A 163 8.25 -12.69 9.52
C CYS A 163 6.93 -12.87 10.27
N ASP A 164 6.67 -14.11 10.69
CA ASP A 164 5.53 -14.46 11.52
C ASP A 164 5.74 -14.07 13.00
N TYR A 165 4.74 -14.35 13.85
CA TYR A 165 4.85 -14.18 15.30
C TYR A 165 6.05 -14.93 15.91
N ASP A 166 6.49 -16.04 15.31
CA ASP A 166 7.67 -16.82 15.73
C ASP A 166 9.01 -16.27 15.20
N GLY A 167 9.02 -15.15 14.46
CA GLY A 167 10.23 -14.62 13.82
C GLY A 167 10.68 -15.42 12.60
N ARG A 168 9.90 -16.40 12.15
CA ARG A 168 10.18 -17.19 10.96
C ARG A 168 9.84 -16.40 9.69
N THR A 169 10.81 -16.29 8.80
CA THR A 169 10.67 -15.68 7.47
C THR A 169 10.26 -16.72 6.43
N ALA A 170 9.92 -16.27 5.21
CA ALA A 170 9.64 -17.17 4.09
C ALA A 170 10.80 -18.13 3.80
N LEU A 171 12.05 -17.71 4.07
CA LEU A 171 13.24 -18.54 3.88
C LEU A 171 13.32 -19.70 4.88
N HIS A 172 12.90 -19.50 6.14
CA HIS A 172 12.83 -20.57 7.13
C HIS A 172 11.88 -21.68 6.66
N LEU A 173 10.65 -21.29 6.29
CA LEU A 173 9.64 -22.25 5.87
C LEU A 173 10.01 -22.98 4.56
N ALA A 174 10.56 -22.26 3.58
CA ALA A 174 11.03 -22.89 2.34
C ALA A 174 12.19 -23.88 2.59
N ALA A 175 13.05 -23.58 3.57
CA ALA A 175 14.18 -24.43 3.94
C ALA A 175 13.72 -25.66 4.76
N ALA A 176 12.74 -25.49 5.65
CA ALA A 176 12.14 -26.56 6.44
C ALA A 176 11.42 -27.59 5.58
N GLU A 177 10.72 -27.16 4.53
CA GLU A 177 9.99 -28.05 3.60
C GLU A 177 10.86 -28.56 2.44
N GLY A 178 12.10 -28.04 2.29
CA GLY A 178 13.05 -28.51 1.29
C GLY A 178 12.83 -27.99 -0.13
N HIS A 179 12.13 -26.86 -0.30
CA HIS A 179 11.83 -26.27 -1.60
C HIS A 179 12.98 -25.44 -2.16
N LEU A 180 13.92 -26.12 -2.84
CA LEU A 180 15.12 -25.50 -3.44
C LEU A 180 14.78 -24.31 -4.35
N GLU A 181 13.77 -24.42 -5.21
CA GLU A 181 13.39 -23.35 -6.14
C GLU A 181 12.89 -22.10 -5.40
N CYS A 182 12.18 -22.28 -4.28
CA CYS A 182 11.75 -21.17 -3.45
C CYS A 182 12.93 -20.49 -2.76
N VAL A 183 13.87 -21.28 -2.24
CA VAL A 183 15.09 -20.78 -1.59
C VAL A 183 15.95 -19.98 -2.59
N ALA A 184 16.18 -20.52 -3.79
CA ALA A 184 16.88 -19.82 -4.86
C ALA A 184 16.19 -18.51 -5.23
N PHE A 185 14.85 -18.52 -5.39
CA PHE A 185 14.10 -17.31 -5.69
C PHE A 185 14.21 -16.24 -4.58
N LEU A 186 14.19 -16.64 -3.31
CA LEU A 186 14.28 -15.71 -2.19
C LEU A 186 15.68 -15.08 -2.05
N LEU A 187 16.73 -15.84 -2.35
CA LEU A 187 18.11 -15.34 -2.29
C LEU A 187 18.47 -14.53 -3.55
N GLU A 188 18.39 -15.14 -4.73
CA GLU A 188 18.82 -14.53 -6.00
C GLU A 188 17.95 -13.33 -6.41
N HIS A 189 16.63 -13.49 -6.31
CA HIS A 189 15.70 -12.47 -6.81
C HIS A 189 15.16 -11.57 -5.72
N CYS A 190 15.01 -12.06 -4.47
CA CYS A 190 14.47 -11.27 -3.37
C CYS A 190 15.52 -10.51 -2.56
N ASN A 191 16.79 -10.92 -2.61
CA ASN A 191 17.88 -10.39 -1.79
C ASN A 191 17.54 -10.41 -0.29
N VAL A 192 16.84 -11.46 0.14
CA VAL A 192 16.50 -11.69 1.55
C VAL A 192 17.77 -12.11 2.30
N PRO A 193 18.00 -11.63 3.53
CA PRO A 193 19.14 -12.10 4.33
C PRO A 193 19.10 -13.62 4.48
N HIS A 194 20.26 -14.26 4.34
CA HIS A 194 20.39 -15.72 4.45
C HIS A 194 20.49 -16.21 5.91
N ASN A 195 20.78 -15.30 6.86
CA ASN A 195 21.01 -15.59 8.28
C ASN A 195 19.97 -15.04 9.29
N PRO A 196 18.66 -14.90 8.95
CA PRO A 196 17.68 -14.48 9.94
C PRO A 196 17.58 -15.54 11.03
N LYS A 197 17.37 -15.11 12.28
CA LYS A 197 17.17 -16.00 13.43
C LYS A 197 15.70 -15.98 13.82
N ASP A 198 15.13 -17.16 14.01
CA ASP A 198 13.80 -17.32 14.58
C ASP A 198 13.80 -17.04 16.11
N ARG A 199 12.63 -17.18 16.75
CA ARG A 199 12.48 -17.08 18.22
C ARG A 199 13.34 -18.08 18.99
N TRP A 200 13.65 -19.23 18.40
CA TRP A 200 14.43 -20.30 19.02
C TRP A 200 15.95 -20.17 18.75
N GLY A 201 16.37 -19.15 17.99
CA GLY A 201 17.75 -18.93 17.58
C GLY A 201 18.21 -19.81 16.42
N ASN A 202 17.30 -20.56 15.78
CA ASN A 202 17.58 -21.33 14.58
C ASN A 202 17.66 -20.41 13.37
N MET A 203 18.54 -20.80 12.45
CA MET A 203 18.68 -20.22 11.12
C MET A 203 18.00 -21.13 10.07
N PRO A 204 17.69 -20.61 8.87
CA PRO A 204 17.09 -21.44 7.81
C PRO A 204 17.92 -22.70 7.48
N ILE A 205 19.25 -22.60 7.51
CA ILE A 205 20.14 -23.75 7.30
C ILE A 205 20.02 -24.81 8.41
N THR A 206 19.80 -24.40 9.67
CA THR A 206 19.62 -25.34 10.78
C THR A 206 18.27 -26.04 10.71
N GLU A 207 17.21 -25.36 10.24
CA GLU A 207 15.93 -26.01 9.97
C GLU A 207 16.07 -27.05 8.85
N ALA A 208 16.68 -26.69 7.71
CA ALA A 208 16.92 -27.62 6.61
C ALA A 208 17.73 -28.86 7.04
N ARG A 209 18.72 -28.70 7.93
CA ARG A 209 19.49 -29.83 8.50
C ARG A 209 18.64 -30.70 9.41
N THR A 210 17.77 -30.10 10.22
CA THR A 210 16.90 -30.81 11.16
C THR A 210 15.89 -31.70 10.43
N PHE A 211 15.33 -31.20 9.32
CA PHE A 211 14.40 -31.95 8.47
C PHE A 211 15.09 -32.85 7.42
N GLY A 212 16.42 -32.79 7.30
CA GLY A 212 17.22 -33.68 6.44
C GLY A 212 17.26 -33.30 4.96
N HIS A 213 17.02 -32.03 4.61
CA HIS A 213 16.99 -31.54 3.23
C HIS A 213 18.39 -31.16 2.71
N GLN A 214 19.22 -32.17 2.44
CA GLN A 214 20.62 -31.99 2.06
C GLN A 214 20.83 -31.04 0.85
N LYS A 215 19.97 -31.13 -0.18
CA LYS A 215 20.06 -30.27 -1.37
C LYS A 215 19.97 -28.77 -1.04
N VAL A 216 19.11 -28.42 -0.09
CA VAL A 216 18.94 -27.02 0.35
C VAL A 216 20.11 -26.59 1.24
N VAL A 217 20.60 -27.49 2.10
CA VAL A 217 21.78 -27.24 2.95
C VAL A 217 23.01 -26.97 2.09
N ASP A 218 23.27 -27.79 1.08
CA ASP A 218 24.41 -27.64 0.18
C ASP A 218 24.33 -26.30 -0.58
N TYR A 219 23.14 -25.93 -1.05
CA TYR A 219 22.92 -24.66 -1.75
C TYR A 219 23.10 -23.44 -0.83
N LEU A 220 22.54 -23.47 0.40
CA LEU A 220 22.72 -22.40 1.37
C LEU A 220 24.18 -22.24 1.81
N GLN A 221 24.91 -23.34 1.98
CA GLN A 221 26.31 -23.31 2.36
C GLN A 221 27.21 -22.78 1.23
N GLN A 222 26.90 -23.10 -0.04
CA GLN A 222 27.56 -22.48 -1.20
C GLN A 222 27.30 -20.97 -1.24
N TRP A 223 26.06 -20.54 -0.95
CA TRP A 223 25.70 -19.13 -0.87
C TRP A 223 26.46 -18.39 0.24
N GLU A 224 26.58 -18.99 1.42
CA GLU A 224 27.30 -18.41 2.57
C GLU A 224 28.80 -18.20 2.27
N VAL A 225 29.45 -19.19 1.65
CA VAL A 225 30.87 -19.08 1.24
C VAL A 225 31.05 -17.95 0.24
N ALA A 226 30.20 -17.88 -0.79
CA ALA A 226 30.27 -16.82 -1.79
C ALA A 226 30.11 -15.42 -1.17
N HIS A 227 29.18 -15.25 -0.23
CA HIS A 227 28.94 -13.95 0.41
C HIS A 227 30.02 -13.56 1.43
N THR A 228 30.66 -14.53 2.07
CA THR A 228 31.79 -14.28 3.00
C THR A 228 33.04 -13.85 2.23
N GLU A 229 33.26 -14.38 1.02
CA GLU A 229 34.35 -13.94 0.15
C GLU A 229 34.13 -12.52 -0.37
N GLU A 230 32.89 -12.16 -0.72
CA GLU A 230 32.52 -10.79 -1.13
C GLU A 230 32.67 -9.79 0.03
N SER A 231 32.21 -10.12 1.24
CA SER A 231 32.35 -9.23 2.40
C SER A 231 33.81 -8.99 2.79
N ASN A 232 34.65 -10.04 2.73
CA ASN A 232 36.08 -9.91 3.02
C ASN A 232 36.82 -9.07 1.96
N GLN A 233 36.42 -9.16 0.69
CA GLN A 233 36.98 -8.32 -0.38
C GLN A 233 36.55 -6.86 -0.24
N GLU A 234 35.29 -6.58 0.12
CA GLU A 234 34.81 -5.22 0.39
C GLU A 234 35.51 -4.59 1.61
N GLU A 235 35.71 -5.35 2.69
CA GLU A 235 36.47 -4.91 3.86
C GLU A 235 37.95 -4.65 3.53
N GLU A 236 38.62 -5.51 2.74
CA GLU A 236 40.00 -5.27 2.28
C GLU A 236 40.11 -4.04 1.37
N LEU A 237 39.14 -3.80 0.48
CA LEU A 237 39.07 -2.62 -0.38
C LEU A 237 38.81 -1.34 0.42
N ALA A 238 38.00 -1.41 1.48
CA ALA A 238 37.75 -0.29 2.39
C ALA A 238 39.00 0.07 3.21
N ILE A 239 39.72 -0.93 3.73
CA ILE A 239 40.97 -0.74 4.48
C ILE A 239 42.07 -0.15 3.57
N ARG A 240 42.17 -0.60 2.32
CA ARG A 240 43.13 -0.04 1.34
C ARG A 240 42.84 1.41 0.97
N LYS A 241 41.57 1.82 0.88
CA LYS A 241 41.19 3.23 0.64
C LYS A 241 41.56 4.13 1.83
N GLN A 242 41.31 3.68 3.06
CA GLN A 242 41.68 4.43 4.27
C GLN A 242 43.21 4.59 4.42
N ALA A 243 43.99 3.58 4.04
CA ALA A 243 45.46 3.66 4.07
C ALA A 243 46.02 4.68 3.06
N SER A 244 45.34 4.92 1.94
CA SER A 244 45.77 5.89 0.91
C SER A 244 45.48 7.35 1.28
N GLU A 245 44.49 7.61 2.15
CA GLU A 245 44.15 8.95 2.62
C GLU A 245 45.06 9.42 3.77
N GLN A 246 45.70 8.51 4.51
CA GLN A 246 46.62 8.85 5.61
C GLN A 246 48.07 9.13 5.16
N SER A 247 48.41 8.94 3.88
CA SER A 247 49.77 9.13 3.37
C SER A 247 50.05 10.49 2.72
N VAL A 248 49.18 11.50 2.86
CA VAL A 248 49.45 12.85 2.37
C VAL A 248 50.40 13.58 3.35
N PRO A 249 51.66 13.89 3.00
CA PRO A 249 52.58 14.57 3.91
C PRO A 249 52.18 16.03 4.09
N LEU A 250 52.26 16.55 5.33
CA LEU A 250 52.02 17.96 5.63
C LEU A 250 52.95 18.85 4.78
N PRO A 251 52.42 19.86 4.06
CA PRO A 251 53.27 20.79 3.33
C PRO A 251 54.05 21.68 4.32
N GLN A 252 55.37 21.81 4.08
CA GLN A 252 56.27 22.75 4.75
C GLN A 252 56.02 24.19 4.31
#